data_AF-A0A0J7LMM7-F1
#
_entry.id   AF-A0A0J7LMM7-F1
#
_cell.length_a   1.000
_cell.length_b   1.000
_cell.length_c   1.000
_cell.angle_alpha   90.00
_cell.angle_beta   90.00
_cell.angle_gamma   90.00
#
_symmetry.space_group_name_H-M   'P 1'
#
loop_
_entity.id
_entity.type
_entity.pdbx_description
1 polymer ?
#
loop_
_entity_poly.entity_id
_entity_poly.type
_entity_poly.pdbx_seq_one_letter_code
_entity_poly.pdbx_strand_id
1 'polypeptide(L)'
;MNPDQRNQLLEKRAQLQIRIRFSEFVTRNIEPFLEVLEELQNSGIKYSVVSFRCIPLEFHELLQAYILKENLAKYKLSDVLITNEDKEVETVLEKYPSENPFRYVLDALVVGYGNQPDEVMRELMEQHQLSEKKVLICWLKYAFLLEMDLQDFIQNVNDDFMSGEHGDAVIFPRNHDWLIAYALEDEWRFARKHKIF
;
A
#
# COMPACT_ATOMS: atom_id res chain seq x y z
N MET A 1 -46.59 -10.66 13.51
CA MET A 1 -45.43 -10.89 12.62
C MET A 1 -44.75 -12.16 13.09
N ASN A 2 -44.55 -13.16 12.23
CA ASN A 2 -43.93 -14.43 12.62
C ASN A 2 -42.46 -14.17 13.02
N PRO A 3 -41.97 -14.65 14.18
CA PRO A 3 -40.56 -14.53 14.59
C PRO A 3 -39.56 -14.96 13.52
N ASP A 4 -39.88 -15.99 12.74
CA ASP A 4 -39.01 -16.49 11.67
C ASP A 4 -38.86 -15.49 10.52
N GLN A 5 -39.95 -14.81 10.15
CA GLN A 5 -39.93 -13.75 9.14
C GLN A 5 -39.14 -12.53 9.64
N ARG A 6 -39.22 -12.22 10.94
CA ARG A 6 -38.44 -11.13 11.54
C ARG A 6 -36.94 -11.42 11.47
N ASN A 7 -36.53 -12.64 11.81
CA ASN A 7 -35.12 -13.03 11.80
C ASN A 7 -34.54 -13.03 10.37
N GLN A 8 -35.28 -13.58 9.40
CA GLN A 8 -34.89 -13.54 7.99
C GLN A 8 -34.72 -12.10 7.44
N LEU A 9 -35.61 -11.18 7.84
CA LEU A 9 -35.50 -9.78 7.44
C LEU A 9 -34.29 -9.09 8.08
N LEU A 10 -33.96 -9.42 9.33
CA LEU A 10 -32.78 -8.89 10.02
C LEU A 10 -31.49 -9.40 9.38
N GLU A 11 -31.40 -10.69 9.04
CA GLU A 11 -30.26 -11.26 8.32
C GLU A 11 -30.08 -10.64 6.94
N LYS A 12 -31.16 -10.51 6.16
CA LYS A 12 -31.12 -9.83 4.86
C LYS A 12 -30.65 -8.38 4.99
N ARG A 13 -31.14 -7.66 6.00
CA ARG A 13 -30.71 -6.28 6.26
C ARG A 13 -29.21 -6.22 6.58
N ALA A 14 -28.71 -7.12 7.42
CA ALA A 14 -27.29 -7.18 7.77
C ALA A 14 -26.43 -7.48 6.53
N GLN A 15 -26.83 -8.46 5.70
CA GLN A 15 -26.13 -8.78 4.45
C GLN A 15 -26.10 -7.61 3.47
N LEU A 16 -27.22 -6.88 3.33
CA LEU A 16 -27.26 -5.68 2.48
C LEU A 16 -26.34 -4.58 3.00
N GLN A 17 -26.29 -4.36 4.31
CA GLN A 17 -25.38 -3.39 4.92
C GLN A 17 -23.91 -3.76 4.68
N ILE A 18 -23.55 -5.04 4.81
CA ILE A 18 -22.19 -5.51 4.50
C ILE A 18 -21.85 -5.23 3.04
N ARG A 19 -22.75 -5.54 2.09
CA ARG A 19 -22.52 -5.29 0.65
C ARG A 19 -22.35 -3.80 0.32
N ILE A 20 -23.15 -2.93 0.94
CA ILE A 20 -23.02 -1.47 0.77
C ILE A 20 -21.66 -0.99 1.28
N ARG A 21 -21.28 -1.37 2.51
CA ARG A 21 -19.97 -1.02 3.08
C ARG A 21 -18.81 -1.59 2.25
N PHE A 22 -18.95 -2.81 1.73
CA PHE A 22 -17.96 -3.40 0.84
C PHE A 22 -17.80 -2.60 -0.46
N SER A 23 -18.91 -2.15 -1.06
CA SER A 23 -18.85 -1.30 -2.26
C SER A 23 -18.13 0.03 -1.98
N GLU A 24 -18.45 0.68 -0.85
CA GLU A 24 -17.75 1.90 -0.42
C GLU A 24 -16.26 1.65 -0.15
N PHE A 25 -15.94 0.51 0.45
CA PHE A 25 -14.56 0.09 0.70
C PHE A 25 -13.79 -0.09 -0.62
N VAL A 26 -14.39 -0.77 -1.60
CA VAL A 26 -13.80 -0.97 -2.93
C VAL A 26 -13.51 0.37 -3.59
N THR A 27 -14.47 1.28 -3.65
CA THR A 27 -14.29 2.58 -4.30
C THR A 27 -13.26 3.47 -3.62
N ARG A 28 -13.09 3.36 -2.30
CA ARG A 28 -12.14 4.21 -1.56
C ARG A 28 -10.73 3.65 -1.48
N ASN A 29 -10.57 2.32 -1.47
CA ASN A 29 -9.32 1.67 -1.10
C ASN A 29 -8.78 0.70 -2.15
N ILE A 30 -9.65 0.15 -3.01
CA ILE A 30 -9.29 -0.87 -4.01
C ILE A 30 -9.18 -0.25 -5.40
N GLU A 31 -10.21 0.45 -5.87
CA GLU A 31 -10.24 1.05 -7.22
C GLU A 31 -9.08 2.04 -7.46
N PRO A 32 -8.79 3.01 -6.57
CA PRO A 32 -7.65 3.91 -6.74
C PRO A 32 -6.31 3.18 -6.80
N PHE A 33 -6.21 2.01 -6.16
CA PHE A 33 -4.99 1.21 -6.23
C PHE A 33 -4.88 0.44 -7.55
N LEU A 34 -6.00 0.02 -8.15
CA LEU A 34 -5.97 -0.59 -9.48
C LEU A 34 -5.42 0.38 -10.53
N GLU A 35 -5.64 1.69 -10.35
CA GLU A 35 -5.04 2.75 -11.16
C GLU A 35 -3.51 2.76 -11.00
N VAL A 36 -3.00 2.71 -9.76
CA VAL A 36 -1.56 2.57 -9.47
C VAL A 36 -0.98 1.30 -10.12
N LEU A 37 -1.68 0.17 -10.06
CA LEU A 37 -1.24 -1.06 -10.71
C LEU A 37 -1.21 -0.95 -12.23
N GLU A 38 -2.15 -0.20 -12.82
CA GLU A 38 -2.20 0.08 -14.25
C GLU A 38 -1.00 0.92 -14.67
N GLU A 39 -0.68 1.96 -13.91
CA GLU A 39 0.48 2.82 -14.15
C GLU A 39 1.78 2.02 -14.08
N LEU A 40 1.94 1.17 -13.06
CA LEU A 40 3.10 0.27 -12.98
C LEU A 40 3.22 -0.63 -14.22
N GLN A 41 2.11 -1.19 -14.71
CA GLN A 41 2.12 -2.01 -15.93
C GLN A 41 2.48 -1.19 -17.17
N ASN A 42 1.92 0.01 -17.30
CA ASN A 42 2.15 0.91 -18.44
C ASN A 42 3.59 1.44 -18.48
N SER A 43 4.19 1.69 -17.32
CA SER A 43 5.59 2.10 -17.17
C SER A 43 6.57 0.92 -17.23
N GLY A 44 6.09 -0.31 -17.40
CA GLY A 44 6.93 -1.51 -17.51
C GLY A 44 7.57 -1.98 -16.21
N ILE A 45 7.18 -1.42 -15.06
CA ILE A 45 7.72 -1.76 -13.74
C ILE A 45 7.21 -3.12 -13.32
N LYS A 46 8.13 -4.04 -12.99
CA LYS A 46 7.77 -5.38 -12.52
C LYS A 46 7.48 -5.37 -11.03
N TYR A 47 6.24 -5.67 -10.68
CA TYR A 47 5.79 -5.81 -9.30
C TYR A 47 5.17 -7.18 -9.01
N SER A 48 4.98 -7.46 -7.73
CA SER A 48 4.17 -8.55 -7.20
C SER A 48 3.35 -8.02 -6.04
N VAL A 49 2.04 -8.28 -6.04
CA VAL A 49 1.19 -7.93 -4.90
C VAL A 49 1.40 -8.98 -3.82
N VAL A 50 1.91 -8.56 -2.66
CA VAL A 50 2.25 -9.46 -1.55
C VAL A 50 1.00 -9.81 -0.75
N SER A 51 0.20 -8.80 -0.41
CA SER A 51 -1.02 -8.98 0.37
C SER A 51 -2.01 -7.84 0.18
N PHE A 52 -3.28 -8.15 0.42
CA PHE A 52 -4.28 -7.20 0.83
C PHE A 52 -4.24 -7.08 2.36
N ARG A 53 -3.86 -5.91 2.88
CA ARG A 53 -3.66 -5.63 4.31
C ARG A 53 -4.84 -4.89 4.92
N CYS A 54 -5.04 -5.05 6.23
CA CYS A 54 -6.12 -4.37 6.98
C CYS A 54 -7.54 -4.62 6.44
N ILE A 55 -7.81 -5.75 5.79
CA ILE A 55 -9.14 -6.05 5.25
C ILE A 55 -10.03 -6.61 6.37
N PRO A 56 -11.19 -5.98 6.68
CA PRO A 56 -12.16 -6.54 7.62
C PRO A 56 -12.57 -7.96 7.22
N LEU A 57 -12.61 -8.89 8.18
CA LEU A 57 -12.94 -10.31 7.93
C LEU A 57 -14.24 -10.50 7.14
N GLU A 58 -15.25 -9.68 7.42
CA GLU A 58 -16.54 -9.64 6.74
C GLU A 58 -16.46 -9.32 5.24
N PHE A 59 -15.33 -8.80 4.75
CA PHE A 59 -15.10 -8.48 3.35
C PHE A 59 -14.24 -9.51 2.61
N HIS A 60 -13.65 -10.50 3.29
CA HIS A 60 -12.68 -11.41 2.68
C HIS A 60 -13.27 -12.19 1.49
N GLU A 61 -14.41 -12.84 1.70
CA GLU A 61 -15.09 -13.59 0.63
C GLU A 61 -15.59 -12.67 -0.50
N LEU A 62 -16.08 -11.47 -0.15
CA LEU A 62 -16.57 -10.50 -1.13
C LEU A 62 -15.43 -9.95 -1.99
N LEU A 63 -14.27 -9.70 -1.38
CA LEU A 63 -13.05 -9.28 -2.07
C LEU A 63 -12.54 -10.40 -2.97
N GLN A 64 -12.52 -11.64 -2.49
CA GLN A 64 -12.13 -12.79 -3.30
C GLN A 64 -13.04 -12.98 -4.52
N ALA A 65 -14.36 -12.81 -4.35
CA ALA A 65 -15.29 -12.82 -5.48
C ALA A 65 -15.09 -11.62 -6.42
N TYR A 66 -14.74 -10.45 -5.89
CA TYR A 66 -14.47 -9.26 -6.68
C TYR A 66 -13.22 -9.40 -7.55
N ILE A 67 -12.11 -9.90 -7.01
CA ILE A 67 -10.83 -10.07 -7.75
C ILE A 67 -10.89 -11.12 -8.85
N LEU A 68 -11.81 -12.08 -8.76
CA LEU A 68 -11.99 -13.13 -9.76
C LEU A 68 -12.74 -12.65 -11.01
N LYS A 69 -13.20 -11.40 -11.05
CA LYS A 69 -13.79 -10.81 -12.26
C LYS A 69 -12.76 -10.73 -13.39
N GLU A 70 -13.20 -11.02 -14.62
CA GLU A 70 -12.32 -11.12 -15.80
C GLU A 70 -11.45 -9.88 -16.02
N ASN A 71 -11.96 -8.68 -15.72
CA ASN A 71 -11.23 -7.42 -15.91
C ASN A 71 -10.06 -7.20 -14.92
N LEU A 72 -9.99 -7.97 -13.83
CA LEU A 72 -8.93 -7.88 -12.83
C LEU A 72 -7.87 -8.97 -12.95
N ALA A 73 -8.08 -9.96 -13.83
CA ALA A 73 -7.14 -11.06 -14.06
C ALA A 73 -5.75 -10.57 -14.51
N LYS A 74 -5.68 -9.42 -15.20
CA LYS A 74 -4.42 -8.80 -15.64
C LYS A 74 -3.49 -8.41 -14.48
N TYR A 75 -4.04 -8.20 -13.28
CA TYR A 75 -3.27 -7.84 -12.08
C TYR A 75 -2.78 -9.06 -11.29
N LYS A 76 -3.14 -10.28 -11.70
CA LYS A 76 -2.72 -11.56 -11.06
C LYS A 76 -3.00 -11.61 -9.55
N LEU A 77 -4.19 -11.16 -9.14
CA LEU A 77 -4.56 -11.02 -7.73
C LEU A 77 -5.12 -12.30 -7.08
N SER A 78 -5.40 -13.35 -7.87
CA SER A 78 -6.16 -14.54 -7.44
C SER A 78 -5.58 -15.27 -6.23
N ASP A 79 -4.25 -15.31 -6.13
CA ASP A 79 -3.51 -16.05 -5.11
C ASP A 79 -2.90 -15.14 -4.04
N VAL A 80 -3.26 -13.85 -4.05
CA VAL A 80 -2.73 -12.86 -3.10
C VAL A 80 -3.39 -13.07 -1.74
N LEU A 81 -2.56 -13.05 -0.68
CA LEU A 81 -3.03 -13.18 0.69
C LEU A 81 -3.97 -12.03 1.06
N ILE A 82 -5.19 -12.34 1.51
CA ILE A 82 -6.10 -11.37 2.12
C ILE A 82 -5.98 -11.51 3.63
N THR A 83 -5.59 -10.44 4.32
CA THR A 83 -5.39 -10.45 5.77
C THR A 83 -6.06 -9.25 6.43
N ASN A 84 -6.49 -9.45 7.68
CA ASN A 84 -6.97 -8.39 8.57
C ASN A 84 -5.83 -7.76 9.39
N GLU A 85 -4.59 -8.22 9.20
CA GLU A 85 -3.38 -7.74 9.86
C GLU A 85 -2.52 -6.92 8.91
N ASP A 86 -1.54 -6.21 9.46
CA ASP A 86 -0.59 -5.40 8.69
C ASP A 86 0.85 -5.52 9.20
N LYS A 87 1.23 -6.73 9.60
CA LYS A 87 2.47 -6.99 10.36
C LYS A 87 3.73 -6.37 9.78
N GLU A 88 3.93 -6.43 8.46
CA GLU A 88 5.11 -5.86 7.80
C GLU A 88 5.17 -4.34 7.95
N VAL A 89 4.03 -3.68 7.75
CA VAL A 89 3.94 -2.23 7.83
C VAL A 89 3.94 -1.79 9.31
N GLU A 90 3.19 -2.46 10.18
CA GLU A 90 3.22 -2.20 11.63
C GLU A 90 4.65 -2.30 12.17
N THR A 91 5.40 -3.35 11.81
CA THR A 91 6.80 -3.53 12.25
C THR A 91 7.69 -2.37 11.79
N VAL A 92 7.57 -1.93 10.54
CA VAL A 92 8.39 -0.82 10.04
C VAL A 92 7.98 0.51 10.67
N LEU A 93 6.69 0.77 10.87
CA LEU A 93 6.20 2.01 11.48
C LEU A 93 6.50 2.09 12.98
N GLU A 94 6.56 0.96 13.69
CA GLU A 94 7.07 0.90 15.07
C GLU A 94 8.57 1.21 15.13
N LYS A 95 9.35 0.65 14.19
CA LYS A 95 10.79 0.93 14.10
C LYS A 95 11.06 2.38 13.68
N TYR A 96 10.20 2.98 12.87
CA TYR A 96 10.31 4.34 12.34
C TYR A 96 9.03 5.12 12.62
N PRO A 97 8.88 5.67 13.84
CA PRO A 97 7.64 6.31 14.26
C PRO A 97 7.37 7.62 13.50
N SER A 98 6.09 8.01 13.47
CA SER A 98 5.64 9.30 12.96
C SER A 98 5.89 10.41 13.98
N GLU A 99 6.31 11.59 13.52
CA GLU A 99 6.29 12.82 14.33
C GLU A 99 4.89 13.46 14.38
N ASN A 100 3.99 13.05 13.48
CA ASN A 100 2.65 13.61 13.34
C ASN A 100 1.56 12.61 13.80
N PRO A 101 0.58 13.03 14.61
CA PRO A 101 -0.46 12.14 15.14
C PRO A 101 -1.62 11.85 14.15
N PHE A 102 -1.72 12.59 13.05
CA PHE A 102 -2.84 12.50 12.09
C PHE A 102 -2.45 11.89 10.75
N ARG A 103 -1.21 12.11 10.32
CA ARG A 103 -0.63 11.57 9.08
C ARG A 103 0.72 10.94 9.39
N TYR A 104 1.18 10.05 8.52
CA TYR A 104 2.51 9.48 8.72
C TYR A 104 3.55 10.45 8.18
N VAL A 105 4.29 11.07 9.09
CA VAL A 105 5.43 11.92 8.75
C VAL A 105 6.63 11.33 9.48
N LEU A 106 7.56 10.76 8.72
CA LEU A 106 8.74 10.13 9.29
C LEU A 106 9.56 11.16 10.09
N ASP A 107 9.87 10.85 11.36
CA ASP A 107 10.79 11.61 12.21
C ASP A 107 12.24 11.43 11.73
N ALA A 108 12.55 12.07 10.59
CA ALA A 108 13.85 12.10 9.95
C ALA A 108 14.00 13.35 9.08
N LEU A 109 15.24 13.63 8.66
CA LEU A 109 15.52 14.76 7.78
C LEU A 109 14.86 14.59 6.41
N VAL A 110 14.35 15.70 5.88
CA VAL A 110 13.92 15.80 4.49
C VAL A 110 15.14 15.68 3.59
N VAL A 111 15.09 14.75 2.65
CA VAL A 111 16.16 14.46 1.69
C VAL A 111 15.81 14.94 0.27
N GLY A 112 14.56 15.31 0.03
CA GLY A 112 14.10 15.79 -1.27
C GLY A 112 12.69 16.35 -1.20
N TYR A 113 12.33 17.13 -2.21
CA TYR A 113 10.98 17.63 -2.45
C TYR A 113 10.52 17.18 -3.84
N GLY A 114 9.23 17.33 -4.13
CA GLY A 114 8.51 16.71 -5.24
C GLY A 114 9.08 16.87 -6.68
N ASN A 115 8.41 16.12 -7.55
CA ASN A 115 8.48 16.04 -9.02
C ASN A 115 9.78 15.50 -9.67
N GLN A 116 10.69 14.91 -8.90
CA GLN A 116 11.81 14.11 -9.42
C GLN A 116 12.06 12.88 -8.52
N PRO A 117 11.08 11.96 -8.39
CA PRO A 117 11.19 10.77 -7.54
C PRO A 117 12.41 9.91 -7.91
N ASP A 118 12.76 9.84 -9.19
CA ASP A 118 13.90 9.07 -9.66
C ASP A 118 15.24 9.65 -9.19
N GLU A 119 15.39 10.98 -9.19
CA GLU A 119 16.61 11.66 -8.75
C GLU A 119 16.82 11.49 -7.25
N VAL A 120 15.79 11.77 -6.43
CA VAL A 120 15.86 11.61 -4.97
C VAL A 120 16.23 10.17 -4.60
N MET A 121 15.56 9.20 -5.23
CA MET A 121 15.81 7.79 -4.93
C MET A 121 17.20 7.34 -5.39
N ARG A 122 17.70 7.83 -6.55
CA ARG A 122 19.05 7.53 -7.03
C ARG A 122 20.11 8.10 -6.10
N GLU A 123 19.95 9.35 -5.65
CA GLU A 123 20.85 9.97 -4.67
C GLU A 123 20.87 9.19 -3.35
N LEU A 124 19.70 8.78 -2.84
CA LEU A 124 19.60 7.97 -1.63
C LEU A 124 20.31 6.62 -1.78
N MET A 125 20.12 5.95 -2.92
CA MET A 125 20.79 4.68 -3.21
C MET A 125 22.31 4.82 -3.20
N GLU A 126 22.84 5.88 -3.82
CA GLU A 126 24.28 6.14 -3.89
C GLU A 126 24.85 6.53 -2.52
N GLN A 127 24.22 7.48 -1.83
CA GLN A 127 24.70 8.00 -0.54
C GLN A 127 24.66 6.94 0.57
N HIS A 128 23.64 6.09 0.58
CA HIS A 128 23.43 5.09 1.64
C HIS A 128 23.79 3.67 1.23
N GLN A 129 24.30 3.46 0.01
CA GLN A 129 24.68 2.16 -0.53
C GLN A 129 23.54 1.14 -0.38
N LEU A 130 22.32 1.56 -0.76
CA LEU A 130 21.15 0.70 -0.72
C LEU A 130 21.32 -0.37 -1.80
N SER A 131 21.64 -1.59 -1.36
CA SER A 131 21.98 -2.71 -2.25
C SER A 131 20.82 -3.69 -2.42
N GLU A 132 19.72 -3.46 -1.71
CA GLU A 132 18.56 -4.34 -1.72
C GLU A 132 17.90 -4.35 -3.09
N LYS A 133 17.94 -5.53 -3.71
CA LYS A 133 17.28 -5.75 -4.99
C LYS A 133 15.76 -5.69 -4.86
N LYS A 134 15.20 -6.17 -3.76
CA LYS A 134 13.75 -6.27 -3.54
C LYS A 134 13.32 -5.42 -2.37
N VAL A 135 12.35 -4.55 -2.62
CA VAL A 135 11.77 -3.64 -1.64
C VAL A 135 10.26 -3.82 -1.58
N LEU A 136 9.71 -3.52 -0.41
CA LEU A 136 8.30 -3.42 -0.16
C LEU A 136 7.86 -1.97 -0.29
N ILE A 137 6.72 -1.75 -0.95
CA ILE A 137 6.10 -0.42 -1.11
C ILE A 137 4.63 -0.50 -0.71
N CYS A 138 4.16 0.46 0.06
CA CYS A 138 2.74 0.66 0.26
C CYS A 138 2.38 2.14 0.43
N TRP A 139 1.20 2.51 -0.05
CA TRP A 139 0.54 3.76 0.31
C TRP A 139 -0.33 3.47 1.53
N LEU A 140 -0.14 4.24 2.59
CA LEU A 140 -0.76 4.00 3.88
C LEU A 140 -2.29 4.11 3.82
N LYS A 141 -2.80 4.90 2.87
CA LYS A 141 -4.22 5.04 2.55
C LYS A 141 -4.84 3.78 1.94
N TYR A 142 -4.05 2.94 1.26
CA TYR A 142 -4.55 1.80 0.49
C TYR A 142 -4.25 0.47 1.17
N ALA A 143 -5.08 -0.52 0.85
CA ALA A 143 -5.09 -1.82 1.51
C ALA A 143 -4.09 -2.82 0.90
N PHE A 144 -2.95 -2.38 0.36
CA PHE A 144 -2.03 -3.25 -0.38
C PHE A 144 -0.59 -3.10 0.05
N LEU A 145 0.14 -4.20 -0.10
CA LEU A 145 1.59 -4.25 -0.01
C LEU A 145 2.15 -4.80 -1.32
N LEU A 146 3.05 -4.04 -1.95
CA LEU A 146 3.74 -4.43 -3.16
C LEU A 146 5.17 -4.85 -2.85
N GLU A 147 5.69 -5.80 -3.63
CA GLU A 147 7.11 -6.07 -3.73
C GLU A 147 7.58 -5.79 -5.15
N MET A 148 8.69 -5.06 -5.29
CA MET A 148 9.27 -4.76 -6.59
C MET A 148 10.79 -4.66 -6.54
N ASP A 149 11.39 -4.61 -7.72
CA ASP A 149 12.83 -4.37 -7.84
C ASP A 149 13.12 -2.86 -7.69
N LEU A 150 14.00 -2.49 -6.75
CA LEU A 150 14.26 -1.07 -6.46
C LEU A 150 14.89 -0.35 -7.65
N GLN A 151 15.79 -1.00 -8.39
CA GLN A 151 16.42 -0.38 -9.55
C GLN A 151 15.44 -0.22 -10.71
N ASP A 152 14.62 -1.24 -10.96
CA ASP A 152 13.56 -1.19 -11.97
C ASP A 152 12.53 -0.10 -11.64
N PHE A 153 12.19 0.04 -10.36
CA PHE A 153 11.31 1.10 -9.88
C PHE A 153 11.89 2.49 -10.18
N ILE A 154 13.13 2.76 -9.78
CA ILE A 154 13.76 4.08 -9.94
C ILE A 154 13.97 4.46 -11.40
N GLN A 155 14.19 3.49 -12.29
CA GLN A 155 14.40 3.77 -13.71
C GLN A 155 13.11 4.22 -14.43
N ASN A 156 11.95 3.88 -13.88
CA ASN A 156 10.67 4.05 -14.56
C ASN A 156 9.64 4.83 -13.71
N VAL A 157 9.97 5.20 -12.47
CA VAL A 157 9.10 6.00 -11.60
C VAL A 157 8.94 7.41 -12.17
N ASN A 158 7.72 7.91 -12.12
CA ASN A 158 7.36 9.26 -12.55
C ASN A 158 6.53 9.95 -11.47
N ASP A 159 6.21 11.22 -11.71
CA ASP A 159 5.47 12.07 -10.76
C ASP A 159 4.05 11.59 -10.51
N ASP A 160 3.41 10.95 -11.51
CA ASP A 160 2.05 10.43 -11.39
C ASP A 160 1.97 9.39 -10.26
N PHE A 161 2.99 8.52 -10.18
CA PHE A 161 3.07 7.46 -9.19
C PHE A 161 3.29 7.96 -7.75
N MET A 162 4.08 9.02 -7.59
CA MET A 162 4.39 9.65 -6.31
C MET A 162 3.69 11.02 -6.23
N SER A 163 2.36 10.97 -6.31
CA SER A 163 1.52 12.15 -6.19
C SER A 163 0.82 12.21 -4.83
N GLY A 164 0.58 13.42 -4.34
CA GLY A 164 -0.18 13.65 -3.11
C GLY A 164 -1.61 13.07 -3.14
N GLU A 165 -2.17 12.80 -4.32
CA GLU A 165 -3.50 12.19 -4.48
C GLU A 165 -3.55 10.76 -3.96
N HIS A 166 -2.45 10.02 -4.10
CA HIS A 166 -2.31 8.67 -3.59
C HIS A 166 -2.02 8.61 -2.08
N GLY A 167 -1.65 9.75 -1.49
CA GLY A 167 -1.39 9.91 -0.06
C GLY A 167 0.01 9.44 0.34
N ASP A 168 0.24 9.33 1.66
CA ASP A 168 1.54 9.00 2.22
C ASP A 168 1.98 7.58 1.81
N ALA A 169 3.22 7.44 1.34
CA ALA A 169 3.79 6.19 0.88
C ALA A 169 5.09 5.87 1.63
N VAL A 170 5.37 4.57 1.77
CA VAL A 170 6.58 4.08 2.40
C VAL A 170 7.24 3.00 1.55
N ILE A 171 8.57 3.06 1.49
CA ILE A 171 9.43 2.11 0.77
C ILE A 171 10.47 1.58 1.74
N PHE A 172 10.54 0.26 1.90
CA PHE A 172 11.44 -0.37 2.86
C PHE A 172 11.85 -1.78 2.44
N PRO A 173 13.01 -2.28 2.89
CA PRO A 173 13.44 -3.65 2.63
C PRO A 173 12.78 -4.63 3.62
N ARG A 174 12.75 -5.92 3.29
CA ARG A 174 12.15 -6.97 4.16
C ARG A 174 12.79 -7.13 5.54
N ASN A 175 14.04 -6.70 5.71
CA ASN A 175 14.74 -6.68 7.00
C ASN A 175 14.47 -5.39 7.80
N HIS A 176 13.71 -4.45 7.24
CA HIS A 176 13.35 -3.16 7.82
C HIS A 176 14.57 -2.31 8.22
N ASP A 177 15.73 -2.50 7.61
CA ASP A 177 16.99 -1.83 8.03
C ASP A 177 17.04 -0.33 7.67
N TRP A 178 16.20 0.11 6.74
CA TRP A 178 15.98 1.51 6.39
C TRP A 178 14.53 1.74 5.96
N LEU A 179 14.14 3.00 5.87
CA LEU A 179 12.83 3.43 5.42
C LEU A 179 12.96 4.72 4.61
N ILE A 180 12.30 4.76 3.46
CA ILE A 180 12.03 5.98 2.71
C ILE A 180 10.53 6.26 2.85
N ALA A 181 10.19 7.48 3.25
CA ALA A 181 8.81 7.92 3.38
C ALA A 181 8.59 9.10 2.43
N TYR A 182 7.47 9.04 1.70
CA TYR A 182 6.93 10.15 0.94
C TYR A 182 5.66 10.62 1.64
N ALA A 183 5.64 11.86 2.11
CA ALA A 183 4.58 12.40 2.94
C ALA A 183 4.33 13.87 2.63
N LEU A 184 3.21 14.42 3.15
CA LEU A 184 2.89 15.84 3.05
C LEU A 184 2.83 16.38 1.60
N GLU A 185 2.41 15.54 0.67
CA GLU A 185 2.19 15.87 -0.75
C GLU A 185 3.45 16.08 -1.60
N ASP A 186 4.63 16.31 -1.01
CA ASP A 186 5.86 16.45 -1.79
C ASP A 186 7.17 16.11 -1.04
N GLU A 187 7.14 15.77 0.25
CA GLU A 187 8.35 15.57 1.03
C GLU A 187 8.87 14.13 0.99
N TRP A 188 10.15 13.98 0.65
CA TRP A 188 10.89 12.73 0.78
C TRP A 188 11.74 12.74 2.04
N ARG A 189 11.61 11.70 2.86
CA ARG A 189 12.36 11.54 4.11
C ARG A 189 13.00 10.16 4.16
N PHE A 190 14.20 10.08 4.73
CA PHE A 190 14.95 8.82 4.83
C PHE A 190 15.47 8.59 6.24
N ALA A 191 15.32 7.36 6.73
CA ALA A 191 15.91 6.92 7.99
C ALA A 191 16.56 5.55 7.84
N ARG A 192 17.69 5.37 8.53
CA ARG A 192 18.38 4.08 8.65
C ARG A 192 18.79 3.85 10.10
N LYS A 193 18.11 2.93 10.78
CA LYS A 193 18.48 2.53 12.15
C LYS A 193 19.44 1.34 12.07
N HIS A 194 20.71 1.58 12.39
CA HIS A 194 21.68 0.51 12.57
C HIS A 194 21.23 -0.37 13.74
N LYS A 195 21.39 -1.70 13.62
CA LYS A 195 21.24 -2.59 14.78
C LYS A 195 22.17 -2.09 15.89
N ILE A 196 21.60 -1.62 16.98
CA ILE A 196 22.32 -1.50 18.24
C ILE A 196 22.47 -2.96 18.69
N PHE A 197 23.71 -3.46 18.61
CA PHE A 197 24.09 -4.79 19.08
C PHE A 197 23.95 -4.90 20.60
#